data_AF-A0A1G4W347-F1
#
_entry.id   AF-A0A1G4W347-F1
#
_cell.length_a   1.000
_cell.length_b   1.000
_cell.length_c   1.000
_cell.angle_alpha   90.00
_cell.angle_beta   90.00
_cell.angle_gamma   90.00
#
_symmetry.space_group_name_H-M   'P 1'
#
loop_
_entity.id
_entity.type
_entity.pdbx_description
1 polymer ?
#
loop_
_entity_poly.entity_id
_entity_poly.type
_entity_poly.pdbx_seq_one_letter_code
_entity_poly.pdbx_strand_id
1 'polypeptide(L)'
;MPMRLTGMYSGLDTDSVIKELVKAKSTKVDKAKKSKTKTEWKQEAWTDLNKKIKNLFSGTLSNLRFSTTYKKKTTSVSNSSAVSVITGDSAMNGVQSLSVTGLAKSGYLTGAVLKTQDGTKAKEDTKISDLKHGTLSLGEGDAVGGSFTVTVNGKATNIDITADTTIKDVVGKLNEAGVSANFDEKNQRIFIASAQSGKDYDFAITANEAGGFAALSFLGINTSLSDVENAKTKKEYQSLVTLANDLKENKIVYNNGNEADGIDYEATMANIDVDSDLYKAIKANMPSGVDDAYATGIDVLLQRANYAEEVLSYGAASFNSGSRIAAENATIVLNGETYESNNNNIEVNGLTFTCLSKANDITVTTQEDTDGIYDLIRDFIKQYNEIINQMDKLYNADAAKGYEPLTDEEKEEMSDKEVEKWEQKIKDSILRKDSTLGTLSSAMKEAMLGGFEVNGNKMFLSDFGIETLGYFLAPENEKNAFHIAGDDKDNETSGKADKLKSMIATDSDTVVSFFTQLAREVYGKMDKLSASSDYTTKGSFFEDKKYKADITDYESKIKELEAKLADYEDKYYAKFSKMEVALSKLQNSTNSLLSMFGGGQ
;
A
#
# COMPACT_ATOMS: atom_id res chain seq x y z
N MET A 1 20.44 53.05 0.48
CA MET A 1 21.42 53.63 1.41
C MET A 1 22.20 54.71 0.69
N PRO A 2 22.24 55.96 1.19
CA PRO A 2 23.13 56.97 0.64
C PRO A 2 24.60 56.53 0.86
N MET A 3 25.48 56.80 -0.12
CA MET A 3 26.90 56.43 -0.04
C MET A 3 27.55 57.01 1.23
N ARG A 4 28.02 56.12 2.11
CA ARG A 4 28.82 56.46 3.30
C ARG A 4 30.26 56.72 2.82
N LEU A 5 30.63 57.99 2.60
CA LEU A 5 32.03 58.37 2.38
C LEU A 5 32.70 58.46 3.75
N THR A 6 33.66 57.57 4.00
CA THR A 6 34.39 57.46 5.27
C THR A 6 35.88 57.78 5.06
N GLY A 7 36.47 58.57 5.95
CA GLY A 7 37.91 58.62 6.21
C GLY A 7 38.80 59.31 5.17
N MET A 8 38.28 59.76 4.02
CA MET A 8 39.13 60.27 2.92
C MET A 8 39.97 61.51 3.26
N TYR A 9 39.50 62.40 4.14
CA TYR A 9 40.23 63.63 4.50
C TYR A 9 41.05 63.53 5.80
N SER A 10 40.65 62.67 6.74
CA SER A 10 41.28 62.56 8.05
C SER A 10 42.24 61.36 8.19
N GLY A 11 42.16 60.36 7.31
CA GLY A 11 42.90 59.10 7.45
C GLY A 11 42.47 58.25 8.65
N LEU A 12 41.38 58.62 9.34
CA LEU A 12 40.85 57.89 10.49
C LEU A 12 39.88 56.80 10.03
N ASP A 13 40.00 55.61 10.62
CA ASP A 13 39.01 54.54 10.49
C ASP A 13 37.77 54.88 11.31
N THR A 14 36.91 55.71 10.72
CA THR A 14 35.66 56.16 11.35
C THR A 14 34.71 55.01 11.66
N ASP A 15 34.72 53.93 10.88
CA ASP A 15 33.86 52.78 11.12
C ASP A 15 34.26 52.04 12.39
N SER A 16 35.56 51.78 12.58
CA SER A 16 36.05 51.13 13.81
C SER A 16 35.77 51.98 15.06
N VAL A 17 35.93 53.30 14.97
CA VAL A 17 35.62 54.20 16.11
C VAL A 17 34.13 54.24 16.41
N ILE A 18 33.27 54.29 15.39
CA ILE A 18 31.82 54.26 15.57
C ILE A 18 31.38 52.93 16.19
N LYS A 19 31.91 51.80 15.72
CA LYS A 19 31.67 50.47 16.32
C LYS A 19 32.02 50.45 17.81
N GLU A 20 33.18 50.99 18.21
CA GLU A 20 33.54 51.11 19.62
C GLU A 20 32.62 52.05 20.42
N LEU A 21 32.14 53.14 19.81
CA LEU A 21 31.20 54.07 20.45
C LEU A 21 29.80 53.46 20.67
N VAL A 22 29.38 52.52 19.81
CA VAL A 22 28.08 51.84 19.93
C VAL A 22 28.17 50.46 20.58
N LYS A 23 29.38 49.99 20.92
CA LYS A 23 29.67 48.66 21.49
C LYS A 23 28.75 48.25 22.63
N ALA A 24 28.54 49.13 23.61
CA ALA A 24 27.67 48.84 24.75
C ALA A 24 26.19 48.59 24.37
N LYS A 25 25.74 49.10 23.21
CA LYS A 25 24.41 48.85 22.66
C LYS A 25 24.40 47.57 21.83
N SER A 26 25.43 47.34 21.01
CA SER A 26 25.61 46.09 20.27
C SER A 26 25.64 44.88 21.23
N THR A 27 26.36 44.95 22.35
CA THR A 27 26.36 43.87 23.37
C THR A 27 24.96 43.53 23.90
N LYS A 28 24.02 44.50 23.94
CA LYS A 28 22.63 44.22 24.34
C LYS A 28 21.86 43.47 23.26
N VAL A 29 22.09 43.79 21.99
CA VAL A 29 21.55 43.05 20.84
C VAL A 29 22.07 41.62 20.90
N ASP A 30 23.40 41.45 21.02
CA ASP A 30 24.06 40.14 21.04
C ASP A 30 23.53 39.28 22.19
N LYS A 31 23.40 39.85 23.40
CA LYS A 31 22.83 39.13 24.54
C LYS A 31 21.39 38.68 24.29
N ALA A 32 20.58 39.51 23.62
CA ALA A 32 19.21 39.14 23.27
C ALA A 32 19.16 38.04 22.21
N LYS A 33 20.01 38.14 21.16
CA LYS A 33 20.18 37.10 20.14
C LYS A 33 20.61 35.76 20.76
N LYS A 34 21.67 35.76 21.58
CA LYS A 34 22.14 34.57 22.31
C LYS A 34 21.06 33.97 23.21
N SER A 35 20.29 34.80 23.92
CA SER A 35 19.18 34.33 24.76
C SER A 35 18.05 33.69 23.95
N LYS A 36 17.73 34.26 22.78
CA LYS A 36 16.78 33.68 21.82
C LYS A 36 17.24 32.30 21.36
N THR A 37 18.47 32.20 20.84
CA THR A 37 19.05 30.95 20.33
C THR A 37 19.08 29.87 21.41
N LYS A 38 19.45 30.23 22.65
CA LYS A 38 19.41 29.29 23.78
C LYS A 38 18.00 28.78 24.06
N THR A 39 16.99 29.65 23.95
CA THR A 39 15.58 29.30 24.16
C THR A 39 15.07 28.39 23.04
N GLU A 40 15.45 28.68 21.79
CA GLU A 40 15.15 27.83 20.62
C GLU A 40 15.76 26.43 20.79
N TRP A 41 17.04 26.31 21.13
CA TRP A 41 17.67 24.99 21.38
C TRP A 41 17.04 24.24 22.53
N LYS A 42 16.61 24.94 23.59
CA LYS A 42 15.91 24.31 24.71
C LYS A 42 14.53 23.79 24.29
N GLN A 43 13.81 24.56 23.47
CA GLN A 43 12.54 24.12 22.89
C GLN A 43 12.72 22.92 21.95
N GLU A 44 13.77 22.91 21.13
CA GLU A 44 14.12 21.80 20.24
C GLU A 44 14.39 20.51 21.03
N ALA A 45 15.28 20.58 22.03
CA ALA A 45 15.60 19.44 22.89
C ALA A 45 14.36 18.87 23.60
N TRP A 46 13.48 19.74 24.11
CA TRP A 46 12.20 19.34 24.69
C TRP A 46 11.25 18.74 23.67
N THR A 47 11.17 19.31 22.47
CA THR A 47 10.30 18.84 21.40
C THR A 47 10.67 17.41 20.99
N ASP A 48 11.94 17.10 20.89
CA ASP A 48 12.40 15.74 20.54
C ASP A 48 12.14 14.73 21.64
N LEU A 49 12.39 15.08 22.90
CA LEU A 49 12.04 14.22 24.03
C LEU A 49 10.51 14.01 24.12
N ASN A 50 9.73 15.08 23.93
CA ASN A 50 8.27 15.05 23.97
C ASN A 50 7.65 14.13 22.91
N LYS A 51 8.27 13.99 21.73
CA LYS A 51 7.82 13.00 20.72
C LYS A 51 7.85 11.57 21.27
N LYS A 52 8.94 11.19 21.95
CA LYS A 52 9.09 9.86 22.55
C LYS A 52 8.12 9.64 23.70
N ILE A 53 8.00 10.63 24.59
CA ILE A 53 7.05 10.58 25.71
C ILE A 53 5.60 10.44 25.20
N LYS A 54 5.24 11.19 24.15
CA LYS A 54 3.92 11.08 23.52
C LYS A 54 3.66 9.72 22.89
N ASN A 55 4.68 9.07 22.29
CA ASN A 55 4.55 7.72 21.74
C ASN A 55 4.21 6.72 22.86
N LEU A 56 4.95 6.74 23.97
CA LEU A 56 4.64 5.92 25.14
C LEU A 56 3.23 6.23 25.69
N PHE A 57 2.89 7.52 25.87
CA PHE A 57 1.64 7.96 26.48
C PHE A 57 0.40 7.66 25.64
N SER A 58 0.36 8.14 24.40
CA SER A 58 -0.81 8.04 23.52
C SER A 58 -0.87 6.75 22.70
N GLY A 59 0.27 6.07 22.51
CA GLY A 59 0.36 4.78 21.83
C GLY A 59 0.25 3.63 22.84
N THR A 60 1.39 3.27 23.43
CA THR A 60 1.54 2.06 24.25
C THR A 60 0.65 2.07 25.50
N LEU A 61 0.78 3.07 26.38
CA LEU A 61 0.03 3.15 27.64
C LEU A 61 -1.49 3.32 27.44
N SER A 62 -1.89 4.06 26.42
CA SER A 62 -3.31 4.28 26.08
C SER A 62 -4.04 2.97 25.79
N ASN A 63 -3.33 1.96 25.27
CA ASN A 63 -3.85 0.62 25.02
C ASN A 63 -3.74 -0.26 26.26
N LEU A 64 -2.55 -0.32 26.88
CA LEU A 64 -2.26 -1.20 28.02
C LEU A 64 -3.10 -0.91 29.29
N ARG A 65 -3.77 0.24 29.37
CA ARG A 65 -4.76 0.52 30.44
C ARG A 65 -6.05 -0.33 30.35
N PHE A 66 -6.21 -1.13 29.30
CA PHE A 66 -7.36 -2.01 29.08
C PHE A 66 -6.95 -3.48 29.10
N SER A 67 -7.63 -4.28 29.93
CA SER A 67 -7.34 -5.72 30.06
C SER A 67 -7.56 -6.49 28.76
N THR A 68 -8.44 -6.01 27.87
CA THR A 68 -8.69 -6.61 26.55
C THR A 68 -7.44 -6.63 25.66
N THR A 69 -6.53 -5.67 25.82
CA THR A 69 -5.28 -5.61 25.03
C THR A 69 -4.38 -6.82 25.29
N TYR A 70 -4.47 -7.41 26.49
CA TYR A 70 -3.71 -8.58 26.88
C TYR A 70 -4.42 -9.90 26.55
N LYS A 71 -5.69 -9.88 26.12
CA LYS A 71 -6.42 -11.12 25.76
C LYS A 71 -6.03 -11.60 24.36
N LYS A 72 -4.76 -11.96 24.21
CA LYS A 72 -4.20 -12.44 22.94
C LYS A 72 -4.43 -13.94 22.81
N LYS A 73 -4.73 -14.38 21.59
CA LYS A 73 -4.87 -15.79 21.25
C LYS A 73 -4.00 -16.11 20.05
N THR A 74 -3.48 -17.32 20.06
CA THR A 74 -2.69 -17.86 18.96
C THR A 74 -3.23 -19.23 18.59
N THR A 75 -3.11 -19.57 17.30
CA THR A 75 -3.53 -20.86 16.78
C THR A 75 -2.37 -21.50 16.06
N SER A 76 -2.04 -22.72 16.48
CA SER A 76 -1.05 -23.57 15.82
C SER A 76 -1.74 -24.66 15.00
N VAL A 77 -1.08 -25.10 13.94
CA VAL A 77 -1.52 -26.21 13.10
C VAL A 77 -0.43 -27.26 12.98
N SER A 78 -0.80 -28.53 13.02
CA SER A 78 0.16 -29.63 12.90
C SER A 78 0.77 -29.77 11.49
N ASN A 79 0.17 -29.13 10.47
CA ASN A 79 0.65 -29.13 9.09
C ASN A 79 0.54 -27.75 8.44
N SER A 80 1.52 -26.89 8.71
CA SER A 80 1.61 -25.53 8.16
C SER A 80 1.90 -25.47 6.65
N SER A 81 2.28 -26.59 6.01
CA SER A 81 2.44 -26.68 4.56
C SER A 81 1.11 -26.89 3.82
N ALA A 82 0.08 -27.37 4.53
CA ALA A 82 -1.24 -27.59 3.97
C ALA A 82 -2.25 -26.48 4.30
N VAL A 83 -2.11 -25.84 5.46
CA VAL A 83 -3.00 -24.79 5.89
C VAL A 83 -2.25 -23.75 6.71
N SER A 84 -2.60 -22.47 6.51
CA SER A 84 -2.24 -21.39 7.42
C SER A 84 -3.49 -20.90 8.16
N VAL A 85 -3.34 -20.45 9.40
CA VAL A 85 -4.47 -20.01 10.22
C VAL A 85 -4.19 -18.63 10.80
N ILE A 86 -5.15 -17.72 10.61
CA ILE A 86 -5.18 -16.42 11.30
C ILE A 86 -6.17 -16.54 12.45
N THR A 87 -5.74 -16.10 13.63
CA THR A 87 -6.56 -16.14 14.85
C THR A 87 -7.25 -14.78 15.05
N GLY A 88 -8.57 -14.74 14.98
CA GLY A 88 -9.36 -13.57 15.35
C GLY A 88 -9.67 -13.52 16.85
N ASP A 89 -10.11 -12.35 17.33
CA ASP A 89 -10.38 -12.10 18.75
C ASP A 89 -11.49 -13.02 19.33
N SER A 90 -12.44 -13.43 18.48
CA SER A 90 -13.55 -14.30 18.84
C SER A 90 -13.20 -15.80 18.81
N ALA A 91 -11.99 -16.17 18.38
CA ALA A 91 -11.57 -17.57 18.30
C ALA A 91 -11.67 -18.24 19.67
N MET A 92 -12.27 -19.43 19.75
CA MET A 92 -12.38 -20.15 21.03
C MET A 92 -11.11 -20.97 21.30
N ASN A 93 -10.68 -21.00 22.56
CA ASN A 93 -9.59 -21.90 22.97
C ASN A 93 -10.05 -23.36 22.83
N GLY A 94 -9.19 -24.21 22.29
CA GLY A 94 -9.51 -25.62 22.10
C GLY A 94 -8.67 -26.28 21.03
N VAL A 95 -8.82 -27.59 20.93
CA VAL A 95 -8.21 -28.44 19.90
C VAL A 95 -9.30 -28.87 18.92
N GLN A 96 -9.07 -28.68 17.63
CA GLN A 96 -10.00 -29.00 16.56
C GLN A 96 -9.31 -29.92 15.53
N SER A 97 -10.09 -30.80 14.92
CA SER A 97 -9.63 -31.66 13.82
C SER A 97 -10.03 -31.03 12.49
N LEU A 98 -9.07 -30.90 11.57
CA LEU A 98 -9.22 -30.27 10.27
C LEU A 98 -8.75 -31.21 9.16
N SER A 99 -9.49 -31.24 8.05
CA SER A 99 -9.05 -31.81 6.78
C SER A 99 -9.35 -30.83 5.65
N VAL A 100 -8.39 -30.61 4.76
CA VAL A 100 -8.54 -29.84 3.52
C VAL A 100 -8.82 -30.82 2.39
N THR A 101 -10.07 -30.88 1.92
CA THR A 101 -10.52 -31.87 0.92
C THR A 101 -10.59 -31.29 -0.49
N GLY A 102 -10.76 -29.97 -0.60
CA GLY A 102 -10.86 -29.22 -1.85
C GLY A 102 -10.07 -27.92 -1.80
N LEU A 103 -9.53 -27.50 -2.95
CA LEU A 103 -8.96 -26.17 -3.12
C LEU A 103 -9.82 -25.40 -4.10
N ALA A 104 -9.99 -24.11 -3.85
CA ALA A 104 -10.65 -23.24 -4.80
C ALA A 104 -9.78 -23.09 -6.04
N LYS A 105 -10.38 -23.35 -7.21
CA LYS A 105 -9.75 -23.18 -8.52
C LYS A 105 -10.63 -22.29 -9.38
N SER A 106 -10.00 -21.47 -10.20
CA SER A 106 -10.68 -20.78 -11.30
C SER A 106 -10.90 -21.77 -12.45
N GLY A 107 -12.04 -21.65 -13.13
CA GLY A 107 -12.23 -22.32 -14.40
C GLY A 107 -11.20 -21.83 -15.40
N TYR A 108 -10.64 -22.73 -16.20
CA TYR A 108 -9.55 -22.40 -17.11
C TYR A 108 -9.67 -23.20 -18.41
N LEU A 109 -9.68 -22.52 -19.54
CA LEU A 109 -9.70 -23.09 -20.88
C LEU A 109 -8.39 -22.74 -21.58
N THR A 110 -7.61 -23.77 -21.92
CA THR A 110 -6.47 -23.67 -22.83
C THR A 110 -6.96 -23.98 -24.23
N GLY A 111 -7.07 -22.96 -25.06
CA GLY A 111 -7.47 -23.11 -26.46
C GLY A 111 -6.49 -23.94 -27.26
N ALA A 112 -6.97 -24.43 -28.39
CA ALA A 112 -6.27 -25.21 -29.39
C ALA A 112 -5.20 -24.40 -30.14
N VAL A 113 -4.22 -25.07 -30.75
CA VAL A 113 -3.19 -24.37 -31.56
C VAL A 113 -3.84 -23.76 -32.80
N LEU A 114 -3.73 -22.45 -32.94
CA LEU A 114 -4.17 -21.70 -34.11
C LEU A 114 -3.14 -21.78 -35.24
N LYS A 115 -3.64 -21.81 -36.46
CA LYS A 115 -2.86 -21.71 -37.69
C LYS A 115 -3.61 -20.82 -38.66
N THR A 116 -2.91 -20.06 -39.47
CA THR A 116 -3.54 -19.37 -40.60
C THR A 116 -3.74 -20.32 -41.77
N GLN A 117 -4.56 -19.93 -42.74
CA GLN A 117 -4.76 -20.67 -43.99
C GLN A 117 -3.43 -20.96 -44.72
N ASP A 118 -2.53 -19.98 -44.75
CA ASP A 118 -1.20 -20.08 -45.35
C ASP A 118 -0.18 -20.85 -44.50
N GLY A 119 -0.59 -21.33 -43.31
CA GLY A 119 0.29 -22.04 -42.38
C GLY A 119 1.30 -21.14 -41.66
N THR A 120 1.13 -19.82 -41.74
CA THR A 120 1.88 -18.84 -40.95
C THR A 120 1.35 -18.77 -39.51
N LYS A 121 2.09 -18.10 -38.64
CA LYS A 121 1.67 -17.83 -37.27
C LYS A 121 0.63 -16.70 -37.27
N ALA A 122 -0.49 -16.92 -36.59
CA ALA A 122 -1.47 -15.89 -36.30
C ALA A 122 -0.92 -14.84 -35.33
N LYS A 123 -1.43 -13.62 -35.46
CA LYS A 123 -1.15 -12.43 -34.65
C LYS A 123 -2.44 -11.87 -34.08
N GLU A 124 -2.35 -10.94 -33.15
CA GLU A 124 -3.53 -10.25 -32.59
C GLU A 124 -4.49 -9.67 -33.66
N ASP A 125 -3.95 -9.13 -34.76
CA ASP A 125 -4.72 -8.53 -35.85
C ASP A 125 -5.17 -9.52 -36.93
N THR A 126 -4.86 -10.82 -36.79
CA THR A 126 -5.32 -11.86 -37.70
C THR A 126 -6.83 -11.97 -37.61
N LYS A 127 -7.49 -11.89 -38.77
CA LYS A 127 -8.94 -12.05 -38.89
C LYS A 127 -9.31 -13.51 -38.72
N ILE A 128 -10.52 -13.77 -38.21
CA ILE A 128 -10.99 -15.16 -38.05
C ILE A 128 -11.13 -15.85 -39.42
N SER A 129 -11.46 -15.10 -40.48
CA SER A 129 -11.43 -15.61 -41.86
C SER A 129 -10.10 -16.21 -42.27
N ASP A 130 -9.00 -15.67 -41.75
CA ASP A 130 -7.64 -16.04 -42.15
C ASP A 130 -7.12 -17.25 -41.34
N LEU A 131 -7.92 -17.76 -40.39
CA LEU A 131 -7.61 -18.94 -39.60
C LEU A 131 -7.99 -20.22 -40.32
N LYS A 132 -7.23 -21.27 -40.04
CA LYS A 132 -7.44 -22.63 -40.52
C LYS A 132 -7.82 -23.55 -39.38
N HIS A 133 -8.77 -24.46 -39.64
CA HIS A 133 -9.15 -25.50 -38.70
C HIS A 133 -9.06 -26.89 -39.34
N GLY A 134 -7.96 -27.62 -39.12
CA GLY A 134 -7.83 -28.97 -39.69
C GLY A 134 -7.91 -28.97 -41.22
N THR A 135 -8.82 -29.77 -41.80
CA THR A 135 -9.15 -29.76 -43.24
C THR A 135 -10.19 -28.72 -43.63
N LEU A 136 -10.83 -28.10 -42.65
CA LEU A 136 -11.81 -27.02 -42.83
C LEU A 136 -11.05 -25.75 -43.24
N SER A 137 -11.19 -25.39 -44.51
CA SER A 137 -10.75 -24.11 -45.07
C SER A 137 -11.97 -23.34 -45.51
N LEU A 138 -12.00 -22.06 -45.21
CA LEU A 138 -13.02 -21.16 -45.72
C LEU A 138 -12.64 -20.83 -47.16
N GLY A 139 -13.55 -20.98 -48.10
CA GLY A 139 -13.36 -20.50 -49.47
C GLY A 139 -13.29 -18.98 -49.51
N GLU A 140 -12.71 -18.43 -50.58
CA GLU A 140 -12.78 -16.99 -50.84
C GLU A 140 -14.25 -16.55 -50.98
N GLY A 141 -14.71 -15.69 -50.07
CA GLY A 141 -16.09 -15.18 -50.05
C GLY A 141 -17.06 -15.87 -49.08
N ASP A 142 -16.62 -16.93 -48.37
CA ASP A 142 -17.44 -17.57 -47.34
C ASP A 142 -17.61 -16.67 -46.10
N ALA A 143 -18.84 -16.48 -45.67
CA ALA A 143 -19.13 -15.74 -44.44
C ALA A 143 -18.75 -16.58 -43.21
N VAL A 144 -17.56 -16.36 -42.65
CA VAL A 144 -17.35 -16.63 -41.23
C VAL A 144 -18.16 -15.59 -40.47
N GLY A 145 -19.24 -16.01 -39.85
CA GLY A 145 -20.01 -15.09 -39.04
C GLY A 145 -21.11 -15.79 -38.28
N GLY A 146 -21.25 -15.42 -37.02
CA GLY A 146 -22.25 -15.95 -36.10
C GLY A 146 -21.98 -15.48 -34.69
N SER A 147 -22.71 -16.03 -33.73
CA SER A 147 -22.74 -15.58 -32.37
C SER A 147 -22.55 -16.74 -31.40
N PHE A 148 -21.90 -16.45 -30.27
CA PHE A 148 -21.80 -17.37 -29.16
C PHE A 148 -22.06 -16.64 -27.85
N THR A 149 -22.50 -17.38 -26.86
CA THR A 149 -22.81 -16.85 -25.53
C THR A 149 -21.73 -17.25 -24.54
N VAL A 150 -21.24 -16.27 -23.77
CA VAL A 150 -20.43 -16.51 -22.58
C VAL A 150 -21.32 -16.33 -21.35
N THR A 151 -21.39 -17.37 -20.52
CA THR A 151 -22.15 -17.32 -19.26
C THR A 151 -21.18 -17.41 -18.09
N VAL A 152 -21.17 -16.42 -17.20
CA VAL A 152 -20.37 -16.42 -15.96
C VAL A 152 -21.20 -15.85 -14.82
N ASN A 153 -21.19 -16.51 -13.65
CA ASN A 153 -21.96 -16.09 -12.47
C ASN A 153 -23.45 -15.80 -12.77
N GLY A 154 -24.08 -16.66 -13.59
CA GLY A 154 -25.48 -16.53 -14.01
C GLY A 154 -25.77 -15.43 -15.04
N LYS A 155 -24.79 -14.62 -15.45
CA LYS A 155 -24.93 -13.60 -16.50
C LYS A 155 -24.52 -14.17 -17.85
N ALA A 156 -25.45 -14.21 -18.81
CA ALA A 156 -25.19 -14.55 -20.21
C ALA A 156 -24.90 -13.29 -21.05
N THR A 157 -23.80 -13.29 -21.79
CA THR A 157 -23.40 -12.22 -22.70
C THR A 157 -23.23 -12.77 -24.10
N ASN A 158 -23.99 -12.24 -25.07
CA ASN A 158 -23.85 -12.61 -26.47
C ASN A 158 -22.64 -11.91 -27.12
N ILE A 159 -21.87 -12.66 -27.91
CA ILE A 159 -20.70 -12.17 -28.63
C ILE A 159 -20.91 -12.47 -30.11
N ASP A 160 -21.07 -11.41 -30.90
CA ASP A 160 -21.17 -11.51 -32.36
C ASP A 160 -19.79 -11.48 -33.01
N ILE A 161 -19.60 -12.38 -33.97
CA ILE A 161 -18.38 -12.59 -34.74
C ILE A 161 -18.70 -12.43 -36.22
N THR A 162 -17.83 -11.72 -36.93
CA THR A 162 -17.83 -11.58 -38.38
C THR A 162 -16.48 -12.03 -38.94
N ALA A 163 -16.39 -12.14 -40.27
CA ALA A 163 -15.18 -12.60 -40.95
C ALA A 163 -13.98 -11.69 -40.65
N ASP A 164 -14.24 -10.38 -40.58
CA ASP A 164 -13.25 -9.36 -40.28
C ASP A 164 -12.93 -9.19 -38.78
N THR A 165 -13.67 -9.86 -37.89
CA THR A 165 -13.37 -9.79 -36.46
C THR A 165 -11.98 -10.38 -36.22
N THR A 166 -11.11 -9.64 -35.55
CA THR A 166 -9.73 -10.07 -35.27
C THR A 166 -9.65 -10.89 -33.98
N ILE A 167 -8.56 -11.65 -33.80
CA ILE A 167 -8.29 -12.35 -32.53
C ILE A 167 -8.32 -11.37 -31.35
N LYS A 168 -7.75 -10.17 -31.52
CA LYS A 168 -7.78 -9.11 -30.52
C LYS A 168 -9.20 -8.69 -30.14
N ASP A 169 -10.08 -8.53 -31.13
CA ASP A 169 -11.47 -8.16 -30.87
C ASP A 169 -12.21 -9.25 -30.09
N VAL A 170 -11.98 -10.52 -30.42
CA VAL A 170 -12.54 -11.65 -29.67
C VAL A 170 -12.06 -11.65 -28.23
N VAL A 171 -10.75 -11.51 -28.02
CA VAL A 171 -10.16 -11.43 -26.67
C VAL A 171 -10.76 -10.26 -25.89
N GLY A 172 -10.93 -9.10 -26.53
CA GLY A 172 -11.60 -7.94 -25.92
C GLY A 172 -13.03 -8.25 -25.49
N LYS A 173 -13.85 -8.78 -26.39
CA LYS A 173 -15.26 -9.13 -26.12
C LYS A 173 -15.39 -10.21 -25.02
N LEU A 174 -14.49 -11.18 -24.98
CA LEU A 174 -14.43 -12.18 -23.90
C LEU A 174 -14.15 -11.51 -22.54
N ASN A 175 -13.19 -10.57 -22.49
CA ASN A 175 -12.89 -9.82 -21.27
C ASN A 175 -14.09 -8.96 -20.82
N GLU A 176 -14.78 -8.31 -21.75
CA GLU A 176 -16.00 -7.54 -21.48
C GLU A 176 -17.17 -8.42 -21.00
N ALA A 177 -17.21 -9.68 -21.43
CA ALA A 177 -18.19 -10.67 -20.97
C ALA A 177 -17.94 -11.17 -19.53
N GLY A 178 -16.80 -10.83 -18.92
CA GLY A 178 -16.51 -11.10 -17.51
C GLY A 178 -15.56 -12.27 -17.23
N VAL A 179 -14.96 -12.86 -18.27
CA VAL A 179 -13.82 -13.79 -18.14
C VAL A 179 -12.49 -13.05 -18.32
N SER A 180 -11.36 -13.68 -18.01
CA SER A 180 -10.03 -13.16 -18.33
C SER A 180 -9.46 -13.93 -19.51
N ALA A 181 -9.36 -13.28 -20.67
CA ALA A 181 -8.89 -13.89 -21.90
C ALA A 181 -7.61 -13.22 -22.44
N ASN A 182 -6.73 -14.01 -23.05
CA ASN A 182 -5.57 -13.51 -23.78
C ASN A 182 -5.20 -14.43 -24.95
N PHE A 183 -4.50 -13.89 -25.95
CA PHE A 183 -3.87 -14.67 -27.01
C PHE A 183 -2.35 -14.72 -26.78
N ASP A 184 -1.79 -15.92 -26.81
CA ASP A 184 -0.34 -16.14 -26.75
C ASP A 184 0.18 -16.36 -28.17
N GLU A 185 0.77 -15.34 -28.78
CA GLU A 185 1.36 -15.44 -30.12
C GLU A 185 2.54 -16.42 -30.20
N LYS A 186 3.22 -16.71 -29.09
CA LYS A 186 4.35 -17.65 -29.11
C LYS A 186 3.86 -19.08 -29.20
N ASN A 187 2.84 -19.42 -28.40
CA ASN A 187 2.25 -20.74 -28.32
C ASN A 187 1.04 -20.93 -29.24
N GLN A 188 0.58 -19.86 -29.90
CA GLN A 188 -0.52 -19.82 -30.86
C GLN A 188 -1.84 -20.30 -30.25
N ARG A 189 -2.19 -19.82 -29.06
CA ARG A 189 -3.39 -20.28 -28.33
C ARG A 189 -4.09 -19.13 -27.64
N ILE A 190 -5.42 -19.20 -27.59
CA ILE A 190 -6.22 -18.35 -26.73
C ILE A 190 -6.37 -19.04 -25.37
N PHE A 191 -6.13 -18.31 -24.28
CA PHE A 191 -6.39 -18.78 -22.93
C PHE A 191 -7.56 -17.98 -22.36
N ILE A 192 -8.43 -18.66 -21.63
CA ILE A 192 -9.60 -18.04 -20.97
C ILE A 192 -9.67 -18.57 -19.55
N ALA A 193 -9.75 -17.68 -18.57
CA ALA A 193 -9.87 -18.01 -17.16
C ALA A 193 -11.10 -17.34 -16.55
N SER A 194 -11.68 -17.95 -15.51
CA SER A 194 -12.62 -17.27 -14.63
C SER A 194 -11.89 -16.14 -13.92
N ALA A 195 -12.50 -14.95 -13.82
CA ALA A 195 -11.89 -13.81 -13.13
C ALA A 195 -11.69 -14.07 -11.62
N GLN A 196 -12.47 -14.99 -11.04
CA GLN A 196 -12.38 -15.42 -9.65
C GLN A 196 -12.41 -16.95 -9.57
N SER A 197 -11.92 -17.52 -8.47
CA SER A 197 -12.04 -18.95 -8.19
C SER A 197 -13.43 -19.30 -7.65
N GLY A 198 -13.77 -20.58 -7.63
CA GLY A 198 -15.03 -21.06 -7.06
C GLY A 198 -16.05 -21.43 -8.12
N LYS A 199 -16.90 -22.42 -7.82
CA LYS A 199 -17.89 -23.00 -8.75
C LYS A 199 -18.83 -21.94 -9.34
N ASP A 200 -19.24 -20.96 -8.53
CA ASP A 200 -20.16 -19.90 -8.97
C ASP A 200 -19.57 -18.99 -10.05
N TYR A 201 -18.24 -18.93 -10.13
CA TYR A 201 -17.50 -18.12 -11.10
C TYR A 201 -17.04 -18.92 -12.31
N ASP A 202 -17.40 -20.20 -12.40
CA ASP A 202 -17.13 -20.98 -13.59
C ASP A 202 -17.82 -20.34 -14.81
N PHE A 203 -17.20 -20.45 -15.98
CA PHE A 203 -17.74 -19.88 -17.21
C PHE A 203 -18.11 -20.95 -18.23
N ALA A 204 -19.21 -20.76 -18.95
CA ALA A 204 -19.58 -21.56 -20.11
C ALA A 204 -19.44 -20.73 -21.39
N ILE A 205 -19.07 -21.37 -22.50
CA ILE A 205 -19.03 -20.78 -23.83
C ILE A 205 -19.84 -21.69 -24.75
N THR A 206 -20.91 -21.16 -25.33
CA THR A 206 -21.89 -21.95 -26.08
C THR A 206 -22.18 -21.29 -27.41
N ALA A 207 -22.06 -22.05 -28.50
CA ALA A 207 -22.46 -21.57 -29.82
C ALA A 207 -23.98 -21.42 -29.90
N ASN A 208 -24.46 -20.26 -30.38
CA ASN A 208 -25.89 -20.02 -30.53
C ASN A 208 -26.44 -20.61 -31.84
N GLU A 209 -25.61 -20.68 -32.87
CA GLU A 209 -25.92 -21.24 -34.18
C GLU A 209 -24.66 -21.75 -34.91
N ALA A 210 -24.82 -22.16 -36.17
CA ALA A 210 -23.73 -22.80 -36.92
C ALA A 210 -22.49 -21.94 -37.13
N GLY A 211 -22.69 -20.66 -37.42
CA GLY A 211 -21.60 -19.70 -37.58
C GLY A 211 -20.84 -19.44 -36.28
N GLY A 212 -21.53 -19.46 -35.13
CA GLY A 212 -20.91 -19.36 -33.81
C GLY A 212 -20.05 -20.56 -33.48
N PHE A 213 -20.53 -21.78 -33.78
CA PHE A 213 -19.76 -23.00 -33.60
C PHE A 213 -18.52 -23.03 -34.51
N ALA A 214 -18.67 -22.57 -35.75
CA ALA A 214 -17.56 -22.39 -36.67
C ALA A 214 -16.51 -21.44 -36.09
N ALA A 215 -16.94 -20.25 -35.65
CA ALA A 215 -16.07 -19.26 -35.03
C ALA A 215 -15.32 -19.83 -33.82
N LEU A 216 -16.01 -20.48 -32.88
CA LEU A 216 -15.38 -21.12 -31.71
C LEU A 216 -14.35 -22.19 -32.11
N SER A 217 -14.60 -22.93 -33.20
CA SER A 217 -13.71 -23.97 -33.70
C SER A 217 -12.47 -23.40 -34.39
N PHE A 218 -12.62 -22.34 -35.21
CA PHE A 218 -11.48 -21.60 -35.79
C PHE A 218 -10.63 -20.93 -34.72
N LEU A 219 -11.28 -20.38 -33.68
CA LEU A 219 -10.63 -19.79 -32.52
C LEU A 219 -10.05 -20.83 -31.55
N GLY A 220 -10.30 -22.12 -31.78
CA GLY A 220 -9.79 -23.21 -30.95
C GLY A 220 -10.29 -23.20 -29.51
N ILE A 221 -11.40 -22.52 -29.23
CA ILE A 221 -11.98 -22.37 -27.87
C ILE A 221 -13.30 -23.13 -27.71
N ASN A 222 -13.63 -23.98 -28.67
CA ASN A 222 -14.81 -24.83 -28.60
C ASN A 222 -14.65 -25.92 -27.51
N THR A 223 -15.68 -26.12 -26.70
CA THR A 223 -15.79 -27.23 -25.74
C THR A 223 -16.51 -28.41 -26.39
N SER A 224 -16.40 -29.62 -25.82
CA SER A 224 -16.92 -30.84 -26.46
C SER A 224 -18.43 -30.74 -26.74
N LEU A 225 -18.88 -31.26 -27.90
CA LEU A 225 -20.29 -31.36 -28.32
C LEU A 225 -21.21 -32.18 -27.37
N SER A 226 -20.66 -32.74 -26.28
CA SER A 226 -21.38 -33.55 -25.29
C SER A 226 -22.01 -32.75 -24.15
N ASP A 227 -21.67 -31.47 -23.99
CA ASP A 227 -22.29 -30.59 -23.00
C ASP A 227 -23.74 -30.23 -23.43
N VAL A 228 -24.67 -30.18 -22.48
CA VAL A 228 -26.14 -30.18 -22.70
C VAL A 228 -26.64 -29.05 -23.62
N GLU A 229 -25.94 -27.92 -23.71
CA GLU A 229 -26.30 -26.82 -24.61
C GLU A 229 -25.86 -27.07 -26.08
N ASN A 230 -24.74 -27.76 -26.31
CA ASN A 230 -24.28 -28.14 -27.65
C ASN A 230 -25.21 -29.18 -28.34
N ALA A 231 -26.00 -29.92 -27.56
CA ALA A 231 -27.01 -30.85 -28.08
C ALA A 231 -28.13 -30.15 -28.87
N LYS A 232 -28.44 -28.89 -28.54
CA LYS A 232 -29.41 -28.07 -29.28
C LYS A 232 -28.87 -27.69 -30.66
N THR A 233 -27.63 -27.23 -30.72
CA THR A 233 -26.89 -26.90 -31.96
C THR A 233 -26.74 -28.13 -32.85
N LYS A 234 -26.43 -29.30 -32.27
CA LYS A 234 -26.39 -30.59 -33.00
C LYS A 234 -27.72 -30.91 -33.69
N LYS A 235 -28.86 -30.66 -33.04
CA LYS A 235 -30.19 -30.91 -33.60
C LYS A 235 -30.52 -29.96 -34.75
N GLU A 236 -30.10 -28.71 -34.66
CA GLU A 236 -30.22 -27.72 -35.74
C GLU A 236 -29.42 -28.14 -36.98
N TYR A 237 -28.20 -28.62 -36.79
CA TYR A 237 -27.34 -29.11 -37.89
C TYR A 237 -27.96 -30.31 -38.59
N GLN A 238 -28.49 -31.26 -37.83
CA GLN A 238 -29.21 -32.41 -38.39
C GLN A 238 -30.42 -31.95 -39.22
N SER A 239 -31.08 -30.88 -38.80
CA SER A 239 -32.22 -30.30 -39.52
C SER A 239 -31.78 -29.62 -40.83
N LEU A 240 -30.66 -28.87 -40.83
CA LEU A 240 -30.08 -28.27 -42.04
C LEU A 240 -29.60 -29.30 -43.05
N VAL A 241 -28.93 -30.36 -42.59
CA VAL A 241 -28.49 -31.47 -43.46
C VAL A 241 -29.68 -32.19 -44.07
N THR A 242 -30.73 -32.44 -43.28
CA THR A 242 -31.97 -33.05 -43.78
C THR A 242 -32.60 -32.18 -44.87
N LEU A 243 -32.76 -30.88 -44.61
CA LEU A 243 -33.32 -29.92 -45.57
C LEU A 243 -32.52 -29.85 -46.88
N ALA A 244 -31.19 -29.87 -46.80
CA ALA A 244 -30.35 -29.87 -47.99
C ALA A 244 -30.41 -31.18 -48.78
N ASN A 245 -30.54 -32.32 -48.11
CA ASN A 245 -30.76 -33.60 -48.78
C ASN A 245 -32.13 -33.61 -49.49
N ASP A 246 -33.17 -33.08 -48.86
CA ASP A 246 -34.49 -32.92 -49.49
C ASP A 246 -34.41 -32.01 -50.75
N LEU A 247 -33.61 -30.94 -50.72
CA LEU A 247 -33.34 -30.09 -51.88
C LEU A 247 -32.61 -30.84 -53.01
N LYS A 248 -31.58 -31.62 -52.68
CA LYS A 248 -30.80 -32.44 -53.63
C LYS A 248 -31.67 -33.54 -54.26
N GLU A 249 -32.49 -34.22 -53.46
CA GLU A 249 -33.39 -35.30 -53.92
C GLU A 249 -34.51 -34.79 -54.84
N ASN A 250 -35.01 -33.57 -54.62
CA ASN A 250 -35.95 -32.89 -55.53
C ASN A 250 -35.30 -32.39 -56.84
N LYS A 251 -34.06 -32.82 -57.15
CA LYS A 251 -33.30 -32.51 -58.36
C LYS A 251 -33.02 -31.02 -58.59
N ILE A 252 -32.96 -30.23 -57.53
CA ILE A 252 -32.37 -28.89 -57.60
C ILE A 252 -30.85 -29.10 -57.59
N VAL A 253 -30.30 -29.51 -58.74
CA VAL A 253 -28.88 -29.81 -58.92
C VAL A 253 -28.20 -28.61 -59.59
N TYR A 254 -27.28 -27.98 -58.86
CA TYR A 254 -26.23 -27.15 -59.45
C TYR A 254 -25.20 -28.07 -60.12
N ASN A 255 -24.92 -27.88 -61.40
CA ASN A 255 -23.81 -28.53 -62.08
C ASN A 255 -22.75 -27.47 -62.38
N ASN A 256 -21.63 -27.50 -61.65
CA ASN A 256 -20.49 -26.65 -61.93
C ASN A 256 -19.66 -27.30 -63.06
N GLY A 257 -19.87 -26.89 -64.31
CA GLY A 257 -18.95 -27.29 -65.40
C GLY A 257 -19.50 -27.24 -66.83
N ASN A 258 -18.98 -26.25 -67.56
CA ASN A 258 -18.88 -26.08 -69.02
C ASN A 258 -20.02 -25.45 -69.83
N GLU A 259 -19.58 -24.43 -70.57
CA GLU A 259 -20.26 -23.53 -71.50
C GLU A 259 -21.13 -24.26 -72.55
N ALA A 260 -22.42 -23.96 -72.56
CA ALA A 260 -23.27 -23.66 -73.72
C ALA A 260 -24.74 -23.79 -73.28
N ASP A 261 -25.55 -22.81 -73.65
CA ASP A 261 -26.98 -22.64 -73.34
C ASP A 261 -27.28 -22.10 -71.95
N GLY A 262 -27.64 -20.80 -71.92
CA GLY A 262 -28.06 -20.09 -70.72
C GLY A 262 -29.24 -20.78 -70.04
N ILE A 263 -29.02 -21.18 -68.80
CA ILE A 263 -30.08 -21.62 -67.89
C ILE A 263 -30.57 -20.39 -67.14
N ASP A 264 -31.87 -20.12 -67.27
CA ASP A 264 -32.56 -19.06 -66.54
C ASP A 264 -32.79 -19.48 -65.08
N TYR A 265 -32.18 -18.73 -64.15
CA TYR A 265 -32.24 -18.99 -62.72
C TYR A 265 -33.65 -18.77 -62.14
N GLU A 266 -34.51 -17.96 -62.78
CA GLU A 266 -35.91 -17.78 -62.36
C GLU A 266 -36.75 -19.04 -62.58
N ALA A 267 -36.40 -19.89 -63.55
CA ALA A 267 -37.21 -21.04 -63.95
C ALA A 267 -37.19 -22.21 -62.93
N THR A 268 -36.20 -22.26 -62.03
CA THR A 268 -36.02 -23.43 -61.13
C THR A 268 -36.83 -23.30 -59.83
N MET A 269 -37.01 -22.08 -59.30
CA MET A 269 -37.86 -21.84 -58.13
C MET A 269 -39.34 -21.61 -58.46
N ALA A 270 -39.68 -21.22 -59.68
CA ALA A 270 -41.06 -21.08 -60.13
C ALA A 270 -41.87 -22.41 -60.06
N ASN A 271 -41.17 -23.55 -59.93
CA ASN A 271 -41.76 -24.87 -59.79
C ASN A 271 -41.88 -25.37 -58.34
N ILE A 272 -41.35 -24.63 -57.36
CA ILE A 272 -41.59 -24.93 -55.95
C ILE A 272 -42.86 -24.22 -55.53
N ASP A 273 -43.86 -25.00 -55.10
CA ASP A 273 -45.09 -24.45 -54.54
C ASP A 273 -44.74 -23.52 -53.36
N VAL A 274 -45.09 -22.24 -53.50
CA VAL A 274 -44.84 -21.18 -52.50
C VAL A 274 -45.54 -21.43 -51.17
N ASP A 275 -46.54 -22.31 -51.16
CA ASP A 275 -47.22 -22.76 -49.96
C ASP A 275 -46.67 -24.09 -49.41
N SER A 276 -45.74 -24.73 -50.12
CA SER A 276 -45.10 -25.97 -49.64
C SER A 276 -44.33 -25.74 -48.35
N ASP A 277 -44.33 -26.77 -47.51
CA ASP A 277 -43.54 -26.79 -46.28
C ASP A 277 -42.03 -26.64 -46.59
N LEU A 278 -41.59 -27.11 -47.77
CA LEU A 278 -40.23 -26.93 -48.26
C LEU A 278 -39.91 -25.45 -48.52
N TYR A 279 -40.78 -24.70 -49.21
CA TYR A 279 -40.59 -23.27 -49.44
C TYR A 279 -40.57 -22.47 -48.12
N LYS A 280 -41.50 -22.78 -47.21
CA LYS A 280 -41.56 -22.15 -45.88
C LYS A 280 -40.31 -22.48 -45.05
N ALA A 281 -39.81 -23.71 -45.09
CA ALA A 281 -38.60 -24.12 -44.40
C ALA A 281 -37.34 -23.46 -44.98
N ILE A 282 -37.24 -23.31 -46.31
CA ILE A 282 -36.16 -22.56 -46.96
C ILE A 282 -36.21 -21.09 -46.51
N LYS A 283 -37.37 -20.44 -46.58
CA LYS A 283 -37.54 -19.03 -46.20
C LYS A 283 -37.26 -18.75 -44.73
N ALA A 284 -37.62 -19.68 -43.84
CA ALA A 284 -37.34 -19.58 -42.41
C ALA A 284 -35.84 -19.72 -42.05
N ASN A 285 -35.03 -20.29 -42.94
CA ASN A 285 -33.60 -20.53 -42.73
C ASN A 285 -32.67 -19.65 -43.62
N MET A 286 -33.24 -18.80 -44.48
CA MET A 286 -32.48 -17.84 -45.30
C MET A 286 -31.94 -16.66 -44.46
N PRO A 287 -30.75 -16.13 -44.76
CA PRO A 287 -30.21 -14.95 -44.09
C PRO A 287 -31.09 -13.71 -44.28
N SER A 288 -31.17 -12.87 -43.24
CA SER A 288 -31.89 -11.59 -43.27
C SER A 288 -31.24 -10.61 -44.27
N GLY A 289 -32.02 -10.04 -45.19
CA GLY A 289 -31.58 -8.93 -46.07
C GLY A 289 -31.17 -9.30 -47.50
N VAL A 290 -31.43 -10.53 -47.95
CA VAL A 290 -31.23 -10.95 -49.35
C VAL A 290 -32.54 -10.75 -50.11
N ASP A 291 -32.73 -9.58 -50.74
CA ASP A 291 -33.98 -9.23 -51.44
C ASP A 291 -33.90 -9.31 -52.98
N ASP A 292 -32.72 -9.54 -53.57
CA ASP A 292 -32.56 -9.70 -55.02
C ASP A 292 -31.54 -10.81 -55.34
N ALA A 293 -31.95 -11.76 -56.20
CA ALA A 293 -31.29 -13.01 -56.59
C ALA A 293 -31.41 -14.19 -55.59
N TYR A 294 -32.57 -14.86 -55.64
CA TYR A 294 -32.90 -16.11 -54.92
C TYR A 294 -31.90 -17.27 -55.13
N ALA A 295 -31.07 -17.23 -56.18
CA ALA A 295 -30.00 -18.22 -56.42
C ALA A 295 -28.88 -18.15 -55.35
N THR A 296 -28.59 -16.98 -54.79
CA THR A 296 -27.56 -16.77 -53.76
C THR A 296 -27.98 -17.33 -52.41
N GLY A 297 -29.29 -17.30 -52.09
CA GLY A 297 -29.83 -17.81 -50.83
C GLY A 297 -29.79 -19.32 -50.69
N ILE A 298 -30.08 -20.06 -51.78
CA ILE A 298 -30.00 -21.53 -51.80
C ILE A 298 -28.54 -22.00 -51.77
N ASP A 299 -27.64 -21.30 -52.46
CA ASP A 299 -26.20 -21.60 -52.44
C ASP A 299 -25.62 -21.47 -51.03
N VAL A 300 -25.95 -20.36 -50.34
CA VAL A 300 -25.60 -20.17 -48.92
C VAL A 300 -26.19 -21.27 -48.02
N LEU A 301 -27.41 -21.74 -48.30
CA LEU A 301 -28.07 -22.77 -47.50
C LEU A 301 -27.44 -24.16 -47.73
N LEU A 302 -27.09 -24.49 -48.97
CA LEU A 302 -26.35 -25.71 -49.32
C LEU A 302 -24.92 -25.69 -48.77
N GLN A 303 -24.24 -24.54 -48.81
CA GLN A 303 -22.94 -24.34 -48.15
C GLN A 303 -23.04 -24.55 -46.64
N ARG A 304 -24.04 -23.95 -45.98
CA ARG A 304 -24.31 -24.15 -44.54
C ARG A 304 -24.64 -25.59 -44.20
N ALA A 305 -25.36 -26.30 -45.07
CA ALA A 305 -25.68 -27.70 -44.85
C ALA A 305 -24.49 -28.63 -45.12
N ASN A 306 -23.67 -28.37 -46.13
CA ASN A 306 -22.41 -29.09 -46.34
C ASN A 306 -21.47 -28.87 -45.14
N TYR A 307 -21.44 -27.64 -44.59
CA TYR A 307 -20.71 -27.33 -43.36
C TYR A 307 -21.26 -28.09 -42.15
N ALA A 308 -22.58 -28.12 -41.99
CA ALA A 308 -23.25 -28.88 -40.93
C ALA A 308 -23.00 -30.40 -41.07
N GLU A 309 -22.98 -30.92 -42.30
CA GLU A 309 -22.65 -32.30 -42.64
C GLU A 309 -21.18 -32.60 -42.32
N GLU A 310 -20.25 -31.71 -42.65
CA GLU A 310 -18.84 -31.79 -42.25
C GLU A 310 -18.73 -31.91 -40.73
N VAL A 311 -19.32 -30.97 -39.99
CA VAL A 311 -19.29 -30.93 -38.53
C VAL A 311 -19.91 -32.18 -37.90
N LEU A 312 -21.01 -32.70 -38.47
CA LEU A 312 -21.64 -33.94 -38.01
C LEU A 312 -20.82 -35.19 -38.38
N SER A 313 -20.15 -35.20 -39.55
CA SER A 313 -19.33 -36.31 -40.05
C SER A 313 -18.00 -36.47 -39.33
N TYR A 314 -17.41 -35.35 -38.90
CA TYR A 314 -16.16 -35.32 -38.14
C TYR A 314 -16.29 -35.95 -36.75
N GLY A 315 -17.53 -36.10 -36.25
CA GLY A 315 -17.83 -36.57 -34.90
C GLY A 315 -17.24 -35.66 -33.81
N ALA A 316 -17.63 -35.87 -32.55
CA ALA A 316 -17.07 -35.10 -31.43
C ALA A 316 -15.54 -35.25 -31.26
N ALA A 317 -14.90 -36.16 -32.00
CA ALA A 317 -13.50 -36.56 -31.84
C ALA A 317 -12.50 -35.81 -32.73
N SER A 318 -12.93 -35.04 -33.74
CA SER A 318 -12.00 -34.41 -34.71
C SER A 318 -11.84 -32.89 -34.57
N PHE A 319 -12.49 -32.25 -33.59
CA PHE A 319 -12.32 -30.82 -33.35
C PHE A 319 -11.08 -30.53 -32.52
N ASN A 320 -10.28 -29.55 -32.96
CA ASN A 320 -9.21 -28.94 -32.15
C ASN A 320 -9.88 -28.21 -30.97
N SER A 321 -10.22 -28.98 -29.93
CA SER A 321 -10.90 -28.50 -28.74
C SER A 321 -9.87 -28.06 -27.71
N GLY A 322 -10.18 -26.95 -27.04
CA GLY A 322 -9.37 -26.51 -25.91
C GLY A 322 -9.48 -27.50 -24.75
N SER A 323 -8.44 -27.57 -23.92
CA SER A 323 -8.50 -28.32 -22.66
C SER A 323 -9.09 -27.43 -21.57
N ARG A 324 -10.20 -27.87 -20.96
CA ARG A 324 -10.91 -27.13 -19.91
C ARG A 324 -10.73 -27.78 -18.55
N ILE A 325 -10.49 -26.95 -17.53
CA ILE A 325 -10.54 -27.27 -16.11
C ILE A 325 -11.72 -26.49 -15.54
N ALA A 326 -12.64 -27.16 -14.86
CA ALA A 326 -13.78 -26.49 -14.22
C ALA A 326 -13.34 -25.76 -12.94
N ALA A 327 -14.03 -24.67 -12.60
CA ALA A 327 -13.85 -24.02 -11.32
C ALA A 327 -14.29 -24.95 -10.17
N GLU A 328 -13.55 -24.91 -9.06
CA GLU A 328 -13.84 -25.70 -7.85
C GLU A 328 -13.90 -24.76 -6.64
N ASN A 329 -14.70 -25.09 -5.64
CA ASN A 329 -14.68 -24.43 -4.34
C ASN A 329 -13.56 -25.03 -3.47
N ALA A 330 -13.03 -24.25 -2.54
CA ALA A 330 -12.26 -24.80 -1.43
C ALA A 330 -13.24 -25.50 -0.48
N THR A 331 -12.79 -26.62 0.09
CA THR A 331 -13.61 -27.40 1.02
C THR A 331 -12.73 -27.87 2.16
N ILE A 332 -13.20 -27.62 3.38
CA ILE A 332 -12.61 -28.17 4.59
C ILE A 332 -13.64 -28.96 5.37
N VAL A 333 -13.17 -29.91 6.16
CA VAL A 333 -13.95 -30.58 7.21
C VAL A 333 -13.34 -30.20 8.54
N LEU A 334 -14.08 -29.47 9.37
CA LEU A 334 -13.65 -29.01 10.69
C LEU A 334 -14.56 -29.64 11.75
N ASN A 335 -14.00 -30.47 12.62
CA ASN A 335 -14.73 -31.26 13.64
C ASN A 335 -15.90 -32.09 13.06
N GLY A 336 -15.75 -32.59 11.82
CA GLY A 336 -16.76 -33.39 11.13
C GLY A 336 -17.75 -32.60 10.27
N GLU A 337 -17.81 -31.28 10.44
CA GLU A 337 -18.68 -30.41 9.64
C GLU A 337 -17.97 -29.87 8.40
N THR A 338 -18.67 -29.84 7.27
CA THR A 338 -18.12 -29.39 5.98
C THR A 338 -18.37 -27.90 5.77
N TYR A 339 -17.32 -27.18 5.39
CA TYR A 339 -17.38 -25.77 5.01
C TYR A 339 -16.82 -25.61 3.61
N GLU A 340 -17.49 -24.79 2.81
CA GLU A 340 -17.05 -24.44 1.45
C GLU A 340 -16.83 -22.94 1.32
N SER A 341 -15.91 -22.56 0.43
CA SER A 341 -15.68 -21.17 0.01
C SER A 341 -15.35 -21.11 -1.48
N ASN A 342 -15.69 -20.00 -2.11
CA ASN A 342 -15.29 -19.70 -3.49
C ASN A 342 -13.78 -19.40 -3.61
N ASN A 343 -13.09 -19.13 -2.52
CA ASN A 343 -11.65 -18.91 -2.50
C ASN A 343 -10.96 -19.82 -1.48
N ASN A 344 -9.63 -19.79 -1.42
CA ASN A 344 -8.86 -20.65 -0.52
C ASN A 344 -8.87 -20.18 0.95
N ASN A 345 -9.59 -19.11 1.28
CA ASN A 345 -9.79 -18.65 2.64
C ASN A 345 -11.18 -19.03 3.13
N ILE A 346 -11.23 -19.69 4.28
CA ILE A 346 -12.47 -20.15 4.92
C ILE A 346 -12.50 -19.59 6.35
N GLU A 347 -13.51 -18.78 6.65
CA GLU A 347 -13.69 -18.18 7.98
C GLU A 347 -14.71 -18.97 8.80
N VAL A 348 -14.29 -19.55 9.91
CA VAL A 348 -15.13 -20.35 10.80
C VAL A 348 -14.69 -20.15 12.24
N ASN A 349 -15.66 -19.87 13.14
CA ASN A 349 -15.43 -19.79 14.58
C ASN A 349 -14.30 -18.81 15.00
N GLY A 350 -14.25 -17.64 14.35
CA GLY A 350 -13.21 -16.63 14.60
C GLY A 350 -11.81 -16.99 14.09
N LEU A 351 -11.67 -18.08 13.33
CA LEU A 351 -10.45 -18.46 12.64
C LEU A 351 -10.61 -18.27 11.13
N THR A 352 -9.55 -17.80 10.47
CA THR A 352 -9.46 -17.80 9.01
C THR A 352 -8.45 -18.84 8.57
N PHE A 353 -8.92 -19.90 7.91
CA PHE A 353 -8.10 -20.96 7.34
C PHE A 353 -7.74 -20.62 5.90
N THR A 354 -6.46 -20.48 5.59
CA THR A 354 -5.96 -20.39 4.22
C THR A 354 -5.46 -21.77 3.77
N CYS A 355 -6.19 -22.38 2.85
CA CYS A 355 -5.91 -23.70 2.30
C CYS A 355 -4.80 -23.62 1.24
N LEU A 356 -3.71 -24.36 1.45
CA LEU A 356 -2.53 -24.36 0.57
C LEU A 356 -2.41 -25.67 -0.21
N SER A 357 -2.73 -26.78 0.42
CA SER A 357 -2.78 -28.10 -0.22
C SER A 357 -3.79 -29.01 0.48
N LYS A 358 -4.23 -30.06 -0.23
CA LYS A 358 -5.12 -31.07 0.35
C LYS A 358 -4.34 -31.90 1.37
N ALA A 359 -4.92 -32.08 2.56
CA ALA A 359 -4.34 -32.90 3.62
C ALA A 359 -5.42 -33.28 4.63
N ASN A 360 -5.22 -34.39 5.33
CA ASN A 360 -6.12 -34.90 6.36
C ASN A 360 -5.43 -34.87 7.73
N ASP A 361 -6.19 -35.12 8.79
CA ASP A 361 -5.70 -35.30 10.17
C ASP A 361 -4.86 -34.12 10.68
N ILE A 362 -5.22 -32.90 10.27
CA ILE A 362 -4.58 -31.68 10.77
C ILE A 362 -5.18 -31.34 12.14
N THR A 363 -4.33 -31.20 13.14
CA THR A 363 -4.72 -30.72 14.46
C THR A 363 -4.54 -29.22 14.52
N VAL A 364 -5.60 -28.50 14.90
CA VAL A 364 -5.61 -27.05 15.07
C VAL A 364 -5.76 -26.76 16.55
N THR A 365 -4.79 -26.09 17.17
CA THR A 365 -4.83 -25.78 18.61
C THR A 365 -4.83 -24.28 18.81
N THR A 366 -5.94 -23.75 19.32
CA THR A 366 -6.08 -22.35 19.71
C THR A 366 -5.94 -22.24 21.22
N GLN A 367 -5.08 -21.32 21.66
CA GLN A 367 -4.81 -21.09 23.08
C GLN A 367 -4.50 -19.61 23.33
N GLU A 368 -4.37 -19.26 24.61
CA GLU A 368 -3.85 -17.95 25.00
C GLU A 368 -2.42 -17.78 24.49
N ASP A 369 -2.13 -16.60 23.95
CA ASP A 369 -0.83 -16.27 23.39
C ASP A 369 0.10 -15.72 24.47
N THR A 370 0.71 -16.65 25.23
CA THR A 370 1.66 -16.33 26.29
C THR A 370 2.81 -15.45 25.79
N ASP A 371 3.34 -15.75 24.60
CA ASP A 371 4.44 -14.99 24.00
C ASP A 371 3.98 -13.58 23.61
N GLY A 372 2.80 -13.44 23.00
CA GLY A 372 2.24 -12.14 22.65
C GLY A 372 1.95 -11.25 23.86
N ILE A 373 1.52 -11.82 25.00
CA ILE A 373 1.34 -11.07 26.25
C ILE A 373 2.70 -10.65 26.83
N TYR A 374 3.67 -11.55 26.84
CA TYR A 374 5.03 -11.27 27.30
C TYR A 374 5.65 -10.13 26.48
N ASP A 375 5.54 -10.19 25.15
CA ASP A 375 6.07 -9.20 24.24
C ASP A 375 5.45 -7.81 24.45
N LEU A 376 4.13 -7.73 24.67
CA LEU A 376 3.46 -6.46 25.02
C LEU A 376 4.05 -5.81 26.27
N ILE A 377 4.32 -6.61 27.31
CA ILE A 377 4.90 -6.13 28.56
C ILE A 377 6.36 -5.74 28.36
N ARG A 378 7.16 -6.57 27.67
CA ARG A 378 8.56 -6.29 27.34
C ARG A 378 8.70 -4.99 26.56
N ASP A 379 7.88 -4.78 25.54
CA ASP A 379 7.91 -3.58 24.70
C ASP A 379 7.54 -2.32 25.50
N PHE A 380 6.61 -2.43 26.45
CA PHE A 380 6.30 -1.35 27.38
C PHE A 380 7.50 -0.99 28.25
N ILE A 381 8.13 -1.98 28.90
CA ILE A 381 9.30 -1.77 29.75
C ILE A 381 10.45 -1.17 28.95
N LYS A 382 10.69 -1.65 27.73
CA LYS A 382 11.70 -1.11 26.82
C LYS A 382 11.46 0.37 26.50
N GLN A 383 10.24 0.74 26.08
CA GLN A 383 9.92 2.13 25.77
C GLN A 383 10.05 3.04 27.00
N TYR A 384 9.64 2.57 28.18
CA TYR A 384 9.88 3.27 29.44
C TYR A 384 11.38 3.48 29.69
N ASN A 385 12.20 2.43 29.55
CA ASN A 385 13.64 2.49 29.76
C ASN A 385 14.32 3.48 28.81
N GLU A 386 13.99 3.45 27.53
CA GLU A 386 14.54 4.38 26.53
C GLU A 386 14.27 5.85 26.92
N ILE A 387 13.07 6.14 27.43
CA ILE A 387 12.68 7.48 27.85
C ILE A 387 13.39 7.86 29.15
N ILE A 388 13.40 6.99 30.17
CA ILE A 388 13.96 7.33 31.47
C ILE A 388 15.48 7.50 31.41
N ASN A 389 16.16 6.66 30.62
CA ASN A 389 17.60 6.77 30.41
C ASN A 389 17.94 8.08 29.68
N GLN A 390 17.13 8.47 28.69
CA GLN A 390 17.30 9.75 28.00
C GLN A 390 17.04 10.94 28.94
N MET A 391 16.01 10.87 29.79
CA MET A 391 15.73 11.91 30.79
C MET A 391 16.87 12.04 31.80
N ASP A 392 17.38 10.93 32.31
CA ASP A 392 18.48 10.93 33.28
C ASP A 392 19.77 11.48 32.63
N LYS A 393 20.08 11.08 31.39
CA LYS A 393 21.21 11.63 30.62
C LYS A 393 21.10 13.15 30.45
N LEU A 394 19.94 13.65 30.05
CA LEU A 394 19.71 15.09 29.85
C LEU A 394 19.75 15.87 31.18
N TYR A 395 19.19 15.32 32.25
CA TYR A 395 19.12 15.97 33.55
C TYR A 395 20.48 16.01 34.26
N ASN A 396 21.29 14.94 34.10
CA ASN A 396 22.60 14.80 34.72
C ASN A 396 23.78 15.23 33.84
N ALA A 397 23.51 15.77 32.65
CA ALA A 397 24.54 16.22 31.72
C ALA A 397 25.61 17.11 32.38
N ASP A 398 26.83 17.05 31.85
CA ASP A 398 27.93 17.88 32.28
C ASP A 398 27.65 19.37 32.03
N ALA A 399 28.23 20.24 32.85
CA ALA A 399 28.04 21.67 32.70
C ALA A 399 28.88 22.23 31.53
N ALA A 400 28.22 22.93 30.59
CA ALA A 400 28.88 23.69 29.52
C ALA A 400 29.49 25.02 30.01
N LYS A 401 30.36 24.97 31.04
CA LYS A 401 30.97 26.18 31.64
C LYS A 401 31.79 26.96 30.61
N GLY A 402 31.51 28.25 30.46
CA GLY A 402 32.22 29.14 29.53
C GLY A 402 31.72 29.08 28.09
N TYR A 403 30.66 28.33 27.80
CA TYR A 403 30.05 28.26 26.47
C TYR A 403 28.72 29.01 26.47
N GLU A 404 28.59 29.95 25.54
CA GLU A 404 27.35 30.65 25.23
C GLU A 404 27.07 30.52 23.72
N PRO A 405 25.80 30.63 23.28
CA PRO A 405 25.51 30.67 21.85
C PRO A 405 26.35 31.74 21.15
N LEU A 406 26.80 31.46 19.94
CA LEU A 406 27.64 32.37 19.17
C LEU A 406 26.77 33.40 18.43
N THR A 407 27.23 34.65 18.31
CA THR A 407 26.66 35.61 17.35
C THR A 407 27.04 35.26 15.93
N ASP A 408 26.43 35.91 14.95
CA ASP A 408 26.75 35.70 13.54
C ASP A 408 28.21 36.09 13.26
N GLU A 409 28.70 37.17 13.87
CA GLU A 409 30.08 37.62 13.76
C GLU A 409 31.07 36.64 14.39
N GLU A 410 30.77 36.12 15.59
CA GLU A 410 31.62 35.11 16.25
C GLU A 410 31.69 33.80 15.45
N LYS A 411 30.63 33.47 14.68
CA LYS A 411 30.62 32.30 13.80
C LYS A 411 31.51 32.49 12.58
N GLU A 412 31.53 33.68 11.98
CA GLU A 412 32.39 34.01 10.82
C GLU A 412 33.88 33.95 11.16
N GLU A 413 34.24 34.14 12.44
CA GLU A 413 35.62 34.05 12.93
C GLU A 413 36.08 32.60 13.23
N MET A 414 35.18 31.62 13.16
CA MET A 414 35.44 30.22 13.49
C MET A 414 35.23 29.31 12.26
N SER A 415 35.88 28.14 12.23
CA SER A 415 35.53 27.14 11.22
C SER A 415 34.20 26.46 11.53
N ASP A 416 33.47 26.00 10.50
CA ASP A 416 32.18 25.31 10.65
C ASP A 416 32.21 24.17 11.68
N LYS A 417 33.30 23.40 11.70
CA LYS A 417 33.49 22.29 12.65
C LYS A 417 33.69 22.75 14.09
N GLU A 418 34.30 23.91 14.29
CA GLU A 418 34.47 24.50 15.62
C GLU A 418 33.15 25.06 16.12
N VAL A 419 32.39 25.74 15.25
CA VAL A 419 31.02 26.20 15.54
C VAL A 419 30.14 25.02 15.94
N GLU A 420 30.12 23.94 15.13
CA GLU A 420 29.31 22.75 15.42
C GLU A 420 29.66 22.13 16.79
N LYS A 421 30.95 21.93 17.08
CA LYS A 421 31.39 21.41 18.38
C LYS A 421 31.04 22.34 19.54
N TRP A 422 31.12 23.66 19.33
CA TRP A 422 30.79 24.66 20.33
C TRP A 422 29.29 24.63 20.66
N GLU A 423 28.44 24.66 19.64
CA GLU A 423 26.99 24.60 19.79
C GLU A 423 26.56 23.26 20.40
N GLN A 424 27.16 22.14 19.96
CA GLN A 424 26.84 20.81 20.49
C GLN A 424 27.11 20.72 22.00
N LYS A 425 28.23 21.27 22.47
CA LYS A 425 28.54 21.29 23.92
C LYS A 425 27.49 22.04 24.74
N ILE A 426 26.88 23.09 24.18
CA ILE A 426 25.79 23.82 24.83
C ILE A 426 24.51 23.00 24.78
N LYS A 427 24.18 22.44 23.61
CA LYS A 427 22.97 21.61 23.40
C LYS A 427 22.96 20.38 24.31
N ASP A 428 24.10 19.71 24.50
CA ASP A 428 24.24 18.55 25.39
C ASP A 428 23.93 18.88 26.86
N SER A 429 24.19 20.13 27.29
CA SER A 429 23.93 20.60 28.66
C SER A 429 22.60 21.37 28.79
N ILE A 430 21.82 21.54 27.74
CA ILE A 430 20.74 22.54 27.70
C ILE A 430 19.57 22.25 28.66
N LEU A 431 19.35 20.97 28.98
CA LEU A 431 18.31 20.49 29.92
C LEU A 431 18.88 20.03 31.26
N ARG A 432 20.17 20.31 31.51
CA ARG A 432 20.83 19.97 32.77
C ARG A 432 20.07 20.60 33.95
N LYS A 433 19.67 19.75 34.91
CA LYS A 433 18.89 20.15 36.10
C LYS A 433 17.61 20.93 35.78
N ASP A 434 17.01 20.70 34.62
CA ASP A 434 15.70 21.28 34.29
C ASP A 434 14.62 20.77 35.24
N SER A 435 13.83 21.69 35.79
CA SER A 435 12.80 21.39 36.81
C SER A 435 11.62 20.61 36.24
N THR A 436 11.21 20.90 35.01
CA THR A 436 10.12 20.20 34.33
C THR A 436 10.53 18.77 34.01
N LEU A 437 11.77 18.59 33.55
CA LEU A 437 12.36 17.27 33.30
C LEU A 437 12.46 16.45 34.58
N GLY A 438 12.96 17.05 35.66
CA GLY A 438 13.06 16.40 36.97
C GLY A 438 11.70 15.99 37.53
N THR A 439 10.69 16.85 37.40
CA THR A 439 9.31 16.57 37.85
C THR A 439 8.71 15.39 37.09
N LEU A 440 8.85 15.40 35.76
CA LEU A 440 8.32 14.34 34.90
C LEU A 440 9.01 13.00 35.15
N SER A 441 10.35 12.99 35.17
CA SER A 441 11.14 11.79 35.43
C SER A 441 10.81 11.18 36.80
N SER A 442 10.65 12.02 37.83
CA SER A 442 10.26 11.56 39.18
C SER A 442 8.87 10.95 39.20
N ALA A 443 7.88 11.61 38.57
CA ALA A 443 6.52 11.10 38.51
C ALA A 443 6.42 9.75 37.77
N MET A 444 7.20 9.57 36.70
CA MET A 444 7.28 8.30 35.98
C MET A 444 7.91 7.18 36.83
N LYS A 445 9.01 7.47 37.53
CA LYS A 445 9.68 6.52 38.43
C LYS A 445 8.77 6.11 39.58
N GLU A 446 8.11 7.07 40.21
CA GLU A 446 7.14 6.81 41.29
C GLU A 446 5.98 5.93 40.83
N ALA A 447 5.43 6.19 39.64
CA ALA A 447 4.35 5.39 39.09
C ALA A 447 4.77 3.94 38.84
N MET A 448 6.00 3.73 38.31
CA MET A 448 6.53 2.40 38.06
C MET A 448 6.82 1.59 39.33
N LEU A 449 7.17 2.25 40.43
CA LEU A 449 7.37 1.63 41.74
C LEU A 449 6.06 1.37 42.50
N GLY A 450 4.91 1.66 41.89
CA GLY A 450 3.59 1.45 42.49
C GLY A 450 3.33 -0.02 42.83
N GLY A 451 2.76 -0.24 44.01
CA GLY A 451 2.26 -1.56 44.43
C GLY A 451 0.74 -1.61 44.37
N PHE A 452 0.19 -2.66 43.76
CA PHE A 452 -1.23 -2.79 43.45
C PHE A 452 -1.84 -4.01 44.12
N GLU A 453 -3.09 -3.90 44.56
CA GLU A 453 -3.82 -5.05 45.08
C GLU A 453 -4.36 -5.89 43.91
N VAL A 454 -3.95 -7.16 43.89
CA VAL A 454 -4.41 -8.17 42.92
C VAL A 454 -4.75 -9.43 43.70
N ASN A 455 -5.99 -9.91 43.57
CA ASN A 455 -6.47 -11.10 44.28
C ASN A 455 -6.23 -11.08 45.81
N GLY A 456 -6.34 -9.90 46.42
CA GLY A 456 -6.14 -9.70 47.87
C GLY A 456 -4.68 -9.59 48.32
N ASN A 457 -3.72 -9.68 47.41
CA ASN A 457 -2.29 -9.53 47.69
C ASN A 457 -1.77 -8.22 47.08
N LYS A 458 -0.95 -7.48 47.84
CA LYS A 458 -0.23 -6.32 47.31
C LYS A 458 1.00 -6.81 46.53
N MET A 459 1.01 -6.55 45.23
CA MET A 459 2.06 -7.00 44.31
C MET A 459 2.85 -5.80 43.75
N PHE A 460 4.06 -6.07 43.28
CA PHE A 460 5.01 -5.13 42.67
C PHE A 460 5.66 -5.75 41.42
N LEU A 461 6.37 -4.94 40.62
CA LEU A 461 7.09 -5.43 39.43
C LEU A 461 8.07 -6.57 39.74
N SER A 462 8.73 -6.53 40.91
CA SER A 462 9.64 -7.58 41.37
C SER A 462 8.96 -8.94 41.54
N ASP A 463 7.66 -8.98 41.83
CA ASP A 463 6.92 -10.25 41.93
C ASP A 463 6.84 -10.97 40.58
N PHE A 464 7.00 -10.25 39.47
CA PHE A 464 7.04 -10.78 38.12
C PHE A 464 8.48 -10.94 37.58
N GLY A 465 9.49 -10.74 38.43
CA GLY A 465 10.90 -10.78 38.03
C GLY A 465 11.35 -9.53 37.26
N ILE A 466 10.65 -8.42 37.40
CA ILE A 466 11.00 -7.14 36.77
C ILE A 466 11.61 -6.20 37.81
N GLU A 467 12.90 -5.90 37.67
CA GLU A 467 13.66 -5.17 38.69
C GLU A 467 14.69 -4.22 38.06
N THR A 468 15.10 -3.18 38.79
CA THR A 468 16.25 -2.37 38.39
C THR A 468 17.57 -3.07 38.73
N LEU A 469 18.62 -2.84 37.96
CA LEU A 469 19.95 -3.34 38.30
C LEU A 469 20.49 -2.74 39.60
N GLY A 470 21.35 -3.50 40.28
CA GLY A 470 22.06 -3.01 41.46
C GLY A 470 22.94 -1.79 41.14
N TYR A 471 23.14 -0.92 42.12
CA TYR A 471 23.83 0.37 41.96
C TYR A 471 25.21 0.30 41.26
N PHE A 472 25.95 -0.80 41.48
CA PHE A 472 27.29 -1.02 40.91
C PHE A 472 27.28 -1.73 39.55
N LEU A 473 26.14 -2.27 39.13
CA LEU A 473 25.98 -3.00 37.86
C LEU A 473 25.30 -2.12 36.79
N ALA A 474 24.41 -1.22 37.22
CA ALA A 474 23.71 -0.32 36.30
C ALA A 474 24.68 0.65 35.60
N PRO A 475 24.63 0.76 34.26
CA PRO A 475 25.34 1.80 33.53
C PRO A 475 24.98 3.22 34.00
N GLU A 476 25.84 4.18 33.65
CA GLU A 476 25.59 5.57 33.97
C GLU A 476 24.28 6.06 33.32
N ASN A 477 23.44 6.75 34.10
CA ASN A 477 22.10 7.21 33.69
C ASN A 477 21.08 6.09 33.38
N GLU A 478 21.37 4.84 33.74
CA GLU A 478 20.44 3.70 33.52
C GLU A 478 19.98 3.03 34.83
N LYS A 479 20.28 3.64 35.98
CA LYS A 479 19.93 3.11 37.31
C LYS A 479 18.43 2.94 37.57
N ASN A 480 17.60 3.59 36.75
CA ASN A 480 16.14 3.55 36.86
C ASN A 480 15.49 2.72 35.74
N ALA A 481 16.30 2.02 34.92
CA ALA A 481 15.82 1.08 33.92
C ALA A 481 15.40 -0.24 34.57
N PHE A 482 14.26 -0.78 34.15
CA PHE A 482 13.75 -2.07 34.60
C PHE A 482 14.19 -3.18 33.65
N HIS A 483 14.56 -4.32 34.21
CA HIS A 483 15.05 -5.50 33.50
C HIS A 483 14.14 -6.68 33.82
N ILE A 484 13.81 -7.48 32.82
CA ILE A 484 12.93 -8.65 32.96
C ILE A 484 13.81 -9.89 33.07
N ALA A 485 13.75 -10.57 34.21
CA ALA A 485 14.50 -11.81 34.41
C ALA A 485 14.19 -12.83 33.30
N GLY A 486 15.23 -13.39 32.68
CA GLY A 486 15.11 -14.37 31.61
C GLY A 486 14.85 -13.79 30.21
N ASP A 487 14.81 -12.47 30.04
CA ASP A 487 14.67 -11.84 28.72
C ASP A 487 15.91 -12.13 27.86
N ASP A 488 15.69 -12.78 26.70
CA ASP A 488 16.74 -13.18 25.77
C ASP A 488 17.43 -11.98 25.08
N LYS A 489 16.83 -10.79 25.17
CA LYS A 489 17.39 -9.54 24.66
C LYS A 489 18.18 -8.75 25.69
N ASP A 490 18.21 -9.19 26.95
CA ASP A 490 18.90 -8.51 28.03
C ASP A 490 20.10 -9.35 28.53
N ASN A 491 21.31 -8.90 28.20
CA ASN A 491 22.54 -9.58 28.58
C ASN A 491 22.73 -9.71 30.11
N GLU A 492 22.19 -8.78 30.90
CA GLU A 492 22.38 -8.75 32.35
C GLU A 492 21.43 -9.72 33.09
N THR A 493 20.32 -10.11 32.46
CA THR A 493 19.27 -10.89 33.12
C THR A 493 18.80 -12.14 32.35
N SER A 494 19.24 -12.34 31.10
CA SER A 494 18.93 -13.53 30.28
C SER A 494 19.27 -14.87 30.94
N GLY A 495 20.28 -14.93 31.80
CA GLY A 495 20.66 -16.14 32.54
C GLY A 495 19.75 -16.48 33.73
N LYS A 496 18.76 -15.63 34.06
CA LYS A 496 17.83 -15.83 35.17
C LYS A 496 16.58 -16.60 34.73
N ALA A 497 15.86 -17.17 35.69
CA ALA A 497 14.58 -17.84 35.40
C ALA A 497 13.51 -16.81 35.00
N ASP A 498 12.81 -17.08 33.89
CA ASP A 498 11.76 -16.21 33.37
C ASP A 498 10.44 -16.36 34.16
N LYS A 499 10.34 -15.56 35.22
CA LYS A 499 9.20 -15.57 36.12
C LYS A 499 7.96 -14.97 35.47
N LEU A 500 8.12 -13.93 34.65
CA LEU A 500 7.00 -13.28 33.96
C LEU A 500 6.32 -14.25 33.01
N LYS A 501 7.10 -14.89 32.12
CA LYS A 501 6.56 -15.85 31.15
C LYS A 501 5.92 -17.06 31.83
N SER A 502 6.53 -17.55 32.91
CA SER A 502 5.96 -18.64 33.72
C SER A 502 4.62 -18.25 34.35
N MET A 503 4.49 -17.02 34.87
CA MET A 503 3.23 -16.52 35.44
C MET A 503 2.17 -16.30 34.37
N ILE A 504 2.52 -15.77 33.19
CA ILE A 504 1.55 -15.63 32.09
C ILE A 504 0.99 -17.00 31.69
N ALA A 505 1.83 -18.05 31.64
CA ALA A 505 1.41 -19.39 31.27
C ALA A 505 0.51 -20.09 32.32
N THR A 506 0.58 -19.68 33.60
CA THR A 506 -0.09 -20.38 34.71
C THR A 506 -1.21 -19.58 35.37
N ASP A 507 -1.11 -18.25 35.38
CA ASP A 507 -2.06 -17.31 35.96
C ASP A 507 -1.98 -15.95 35.23
N SER A 508 -2.44 -15.95 33.97
CA SER A 508 -2.46 -14.74 33.13
C SER A 508 -3.34 -13.64 33.71
N ASP A 509 -4.46 -13.97 34.36
CA ASP A 509 -5.38 -13.00 34.97
C ASP A 509 -4.69 -12.12 36.02
N THR A 510 -3.84 -12.70 36.89
CA THR A 510 -3.04 -11.93 37.86
C THR A 510 -2.08 -10.97 37.15
N VAL A 511 -1.37 -11.44 36.12
CA VAL A 511 -0.45 -10.61 35.33
C VAL A 511 -1.21 -9.46 34.66
N VAL A 512 -2.29 -9.77 33.94
CA VAL A 512 -3.11 -8.77 33.23
C VAL A 512 -3.68 -7.74 34.18
N SER A 513 -4.20 -8.16 35.34
CA SER A 513 -4.73 -7.25 36.36
C SER A 513 -3.66 -6.29 36.87
N PHE A 514 -2.47 -6.80 37.22
CA PHE A 514 -1.36 -5.97 37.69
C PHE A 514 -0.91 -4.95 36.63
N PHE A 515 -0.58 -5.42 35.42
CA PHE A 515 -0.06 -4.53 34.38
C PHE A 515 -1.10 -3.54 33.86
N THR A 516 -2.39 -3.90 33.87
CA THR A 516 -3.48 -2.95 33.59
C THR A 516 -3.52 -1.82 34.63
N GLN A 517 -3.37 -2.15 35.92
CA GLN A 517 -3.34 -1.14 36.99
C GLN A 517 -2.08 -0.27 36.93
N LEU A 518 -0.92 -0.88 36.70
CA LEU A 518 0.35 -0.17 36.50
C LEU A 518 0.26 0.80 35.32
N ALA A 519 -0.22 0.35 34.16
CA ALA A 519 -0.38 1.19 32.99
C ALA A 519 -1.35 2.36 33.25
N ARG A 520 -2.44 2.13 34.01
CA ARG A 520 -3.36 3.19 34.44
C ARG A 520 -2.71 4.21 35.35
N GLU A 521 -1.88 3.78 36.30
CA GLU A 521 -1.17 4.68 37.22
C GLU A 521 -0.18 5.56 36.44
N VAL A 522 0.67 4.96 35.60
CA VAL A 522 1.62 5.70 34.76
C VAL A 522 0.88 6.66 33.82
N TYR A 523 -0.14 6.17 33.13
CA TYR A 523 -0.97 7.00 32.25
C TYR A 523 -1.62 8.16 33.01
N GLY A 524 -2.21 7.90 34.18
CA GLY A 524 -2.87 8.93 34.99
C GLY A 524 -1.92 10.02 35.49
N LYS A 525 -0.69 9.66 35.84
CA LYS A 525 0.36 10.63 36.22
C LYS A 525 0.78 11.48 35.01
N MET A 526 0.98 10.84 33.87
CA MET A 526 1.34 11.52 32.62
C MET A 526 0.21 12.42 32.08
N ASP A 527 -1.04 12.01 32.21
CA ASP A 527 -2.21 12.80 31.81
C ASP A 527 -2.31 14.09 32.63
N LYS A 528 -2.10 14.00 33.95
CA LYS A 528 -2.04 15.18 34.83
C LYS A 528 -0.92 16.15 34.45
N LEU A 529 0.27 15.62 34.13
CA LEU A 529 1.43 16.45 33.75
C LEU A 529 1.31 17.05 32.34
N SER A 530 0.48 16.45 31.48
CA SER A 530 0.24 16.93 30.12
C SER A 530 -1.09 17.67 29.97
N ALA A 531 -1.73 18.04 31.08
CA ALA A 531 -2.93 18.87 31.07
C ALA A 531 -2.65 20.23 30.42
N SER A 532 -3.65 20.75 29.70
CA SER A 532 -3.54 22.10 29.12
C SER A 532 -3.47 23.16 30.21
N SER A 533 -2.66 24.18 29.99
CA SER A 533 -2.57 25.39 30.80
C SER A 533 -2.40 26.62 29.91
N ASP A 534 -2.19 27.79 30.52
CA ASP A 534 -1.81 29.01 29.80
C ASP A 534 -0.45 28.86 29.10
N TYR A 535 0.43 28.00 29.64
CA TYR A 535 1.80 27.79 29.17
C TYR A 535 1.99 26.50 28.36
N THR A 536 1.05 25.56 28.45
CA THR A 536 1.19 24.20 27.91
C THR A 536 -0.01 23.81 27.05
N THR A 537 0.24 23.22 25.88
CA THR A 537 -0.77 22.58 25.04
C THR A 537 -1.13 21.21 25.59
N LYS A 538 -2.42 20.81 25.53
CA LYS A 538 -2.86 19.47 25.95
C LYS A 538 -2.00 18.37 25.28
N GLY A 539 -1.51 17.44 26.09
CA GLY A 539 -0.64 16.35 25.65
C GLY A 539 0.85 16.74 25.53
N SER A 540 1.22 18.00 25.71
CA SER A 540 2.64 18.42 25.79
C SER A 540 3.18 18.20 27.20
N PHE A 541 4.39 17.68 27.31
CA PHE A 541 5.08 17.42 28.58
C PHE A 541 6.04 18.54 28.99
N PHE A 542 6.00 19.68 28.28
CA PHE A 542 6.75 20.90 28.57
C PHE A 542 5.94 22.14 28.17
N GLU A 543 6.36 23.31 28.64
CA GLU A 543 5.70 24.62 28.46
C GLU A 543 5.84 25.17 27.02
N ASP A 544 5.38 24.43 26.03
CA ASP A 544 5.54 24.70 24.60
C ASP A 544 4.98 26.07 24.15
N LYS A 545 3.85 26.50 24.72
CA LYS A 545 3.28 27.84 24.43
C LYS A 545 4.17 28.94 25.00
N LYS A 546 4.73 28.73 26.19
CA LYS A 546 5.65 29.68 26.84
C LYS A 546 6.92 29.86 26.01
N TYR A 547 7.58 28.77 25.59
CA TYR A 547 8.76 28.88 24.73
C TYR A 547 8.47 29.67 23.45
N LYS A 548 7.31 29.42 22.81
CA LYS A 548 6.90 30.18 21.62
C LYS A 548 6.69 31.67 21.90
N ALA A 549 6.07 32.01 23.02
CA ALA A 549 5.89 33.39 23.46
C ALA A 549 7.24 34.07 23.75
N ASP A 550 8.10 33.43 24.54
CA ASP A 550 9.43 33.94 24.90
C ASP A 550 10.29 34.19 23.65
N ILE A 551 10.26 33.30 22.66
CA ILE A 551 10.95 33.49 21.39
C ILE A 551 10.41 34.72 20.64
N THR A 552 9.09 34.87 20.57
CA THR A 552 8.43 36.03 19.91
C THR A 552 8.79 37.35 20.61
N ASP A 553 8.86 37.33 21.94
CA ASP A 553 9.26 38.49 22.74
C ASP A 553 10.73 38.84 22.51
N TYR A 554 11.62 37.84 22.42
CA TYR A 554 13.01 38.07 22.05
C TYR A 554 13.14 38.65 20.63
N GLU A 555 12.39 38.17 19.63
CA GLU A 555 12.41 38.74 18.28
C GLU A 555 11.98 40.21 18.26
N SER A 556 10.92 40.52 19.00
CA SER A 556 10.44 41.90 19.16
C SER A 556 11.49 42.77 19.84
N LYS A 557 12.17 42.23 20.87
CA LYS A 557 13.19 42.94 21.60
C LYS A 557 14.46 43.18 20.78
N ILE A 558 14.88 42.18 19.99
CA ILE A 558 16.01 42.28 19.08
C ILE A 558 15.75 43.39 18.06
N LYS A 559 14.58 43.40 17.41
CA LYS A 559 14.17 44.47 16.48
C LYS A 559 14.23 45.86 17.10
N GLU A 560 13.73 46.02 18.33
CA GLU A 560 13.78 47.30 19.05
C GLU A 560 15.22 47.74 19.35
N LEU A 561 16.08 46.80 19.75
CA LEU A 561 17.48 47.08 20.09
C LEU A 561 18.31 47.37 18.84
N GLU A 562 18.07 46.68 17.73
CA GLU A 562 18.71 46.90 16.44
C GLU A 562 18.32 48.26 15.85
N ALA A 563 17.04 48.63 15.90
CA ALA A 563 16.60 49.97 15.48
C ALA A 563 17.29 51.06 16.31
N LYS A 564 17.36 50.89 17.64
CA LYS A 564 18.09 51.81 18.51
C LYS A 564 19.57 51.86 18.16
N LEU A 565 20.20 50.71 17.91
CA LEU A 565 21.61 50.63 17.53
C LEU A 565 21.86 51.43 16.24
N ALA A 566 21.04 51.22 15.22
CA ALA A 566 21.11 51.95 13.96
C ALA A 566 20.94 53.46 14.15
N ASP A 567 19.98 53.91 14.98
CA ASP A 567 19.81 55.34 15.30
C ASP A 567 21.08 55.94 15.95
N TYR A 568 21.74 55.17 16.83
CA TYR A 568 23.00 55.60 17.43
C TYR A 568 24.13 55.65 16.41
N GLU A 569 24.27 54.63 15.57
CA GLU A 569 25.24 54.59 14.49
C GLU A 569 25.07 55.81 13.56
N ASP A 570 23.86 56.04 13.06
CA ASP A 570 23.53 57.18 12.19
C ASP A 570 23.84 58.53 12.86
N LYS A 571 23.56 58.65 14.16
CA LYS A 571 23.93 59.85 14.93
C LYS A 571 25.43 60.05 15.01
N TYR A 572 26.22 59.00 15.18
CA TYR A 572 27.68 59.10 15.20
C TYR A 572 28.24 59.34 13.79
N TYR A 573 27.77 58.62 12.77
CA TYR A 573 28.10 58.89 11.36
C TYR A 573 27.85 60.35 11.00
N ALA A 574 26.68 60.91 11.33
CA ALA A 574 26.36 62.31 11.06
C ALA A 574 27.33 63.29 11.76
N LYS A 575 27.82 62.96 12.96
CA LYS A 575 28.84 63.76 13.66
C LYS A 575 30.21 63.65 12.98
N PHE A 576 30.62 62.44 12.59
CA PHE A 576 31.87 62.22 11.86
C PHE A 576 31.86 62.88 10.49
N SER A 577 30.78 62.78 9.72
CA SER A 577 30.65 63.49 8.43
C SER A 577 30.75 65.01 8.60
N LYS A 578 30.12 65.59 9.63
CA LYS A 578 30.28 67.03 9.94
C LYS A 578 31.71 67.40 10.29
N MET A 579 32.41 66.54 11.03
CA MET A 579 33.81 66.71 11.37
C MET A 579 34.71 66.63 10.13
N GLU A 580 34.49 65.66 9.23
CA GLU A 580 35.24 65.53 7.97
C GLU A 580 35.05 66.75 7.07
N VAL A 581 33.82 67.27 6.96
CA VAL A 581 33.57 68.51 6.21
C VAL A 581 34.31 69.70 6.85
N ALA A 582 34.36 69.78 8.18
CA ALA A 582 35.10 70.83 8.87
C ALA A 582 36.62 70.70 8.68
N LEU A 583 37.16 69.47 8.74
CA LEU A 583 38.57 69.17 8.51
C LEU A 583 38.97 69.44 7.06
N SER A 584 38.13 69.08 6.09
CA SER A 584 38.34 69.40 4.68
C SER A 584 38.38 70.92 4.45
N LYS A 585 37.46 71.67 5.06
CA LYS A 585 37.51 73.15 5.04
C LYS A 585 38.77 73.70 5.68
N LEU A 586 39.19 73.16 6.82
CA LEU A 586 40.39 73.58 7.52
C LEU A 586 41.65 73.30 6.68
N GLN A 587 41.79 72.10 6.10
CA GLN A 587 42.87 71.77 5.17
C GLN A 587 42.87 72.70 3.95
N ASN A 588 41.71 73.00 3.37
CA ASN A 588 41.60 73.95 2.26
C ASN A 588 42.00 75.38 2.68
N SER A 589 41.62 75.83 3.87
CA SER A 589 42.02 77.13 4.43
C SER A 589 43.51 77.18 4.77
N THR A 590 44.09 76.11 5.33
CA THR A 590 45.53 75.99 5.60
C THR A 590 46.33 75.97 4.30
N ASN A 591 45.87 75.26 3.27
CA ASN A 591 46.49 75.25 1.95
C ASN A 591 46.38 76.64 1.28
N SER A 592 45.25 77.33 1.44
CA SER A 592 45.08 78.72 0.96
C SER A 592 46.03 79.69 1.68
N LEU A 593 46.19 79.56 3.00
CA LEU A 593 47.15 80.34 3.80
C LEU A 593 48.59 80.05 3.39
N LEU A 594 48.95 78.77 3.24
CA LEU A 594 50.27 78.34 2.77
C LEU A 594 50.54 78.84 1.34
N SER A 595 49.54 78.92 0.46
CA SER A 595 49.71 79.54 -0.87
C SER A 595 49.89 81.07 -0.79
N MET A 596 49.31 81.74 0.21
CA MET A 596 49.54 83.17 0.45
C MET A 596 50.93 83.46 1.04
N PHE A 597 51.51 82.52 1.81
CA PHE A 597 52.86 82.64 2.34
C PHE A 597 53.96 82.06 1.43
N GLY A 598 53.61 81.15 0.52
CA GLY A 598 54.53 80.50 -0.43
C GLY A 598 54.57 81.11 -1.83
N GLY A 599 53.68 82.05 -2.15
CA GLY A 599 53.66 82.77 -3.44
C GLY A 599 54.60 83.98 -3.52
N GLY A 600 55.55 84.11 -2.59
CA GLY A 600 56.51 85.21 -2.51
C GLY A 600 57.95 84.71 -2.52
N GLN A 601 58.38 84.08 -3.61
CA GLN A 601 59.79 84.03 -4.03
C GLN A 601 59.89 84.13 -5.54
#